data_AF-A0A7C4Y5A6-F1
#
_entry.id   AF-A0A7C4Y5A6-F1
#
_cell.length_a   1.000
_cell.length_b   1.000
_cell.length_c   1.000
_cell.angle_alpha   90.00
_cell.angle_beta   90.00
_cell.angle_gamma   90.00
#
_symmetry.space_group_name_H-M   'P 1'
#
loop_
_entity.id
_entity.type
_entity.pdbx_description
1 polymer ?
#
loop_
_entity_poly.entity_id
_entity_poly.type
_entity_poly.pdbx_seq_one_letter_code
_entity_poly.pdbx_strand_id
1 'polypeptide(L)'
;MINIRFYGELKKYNNNIPFASLKKEKKIMISDIMNIFKRPLKECHLILLNGDSVYPAIELNDNDFVSFFPKFKNIDISPIQILNLSGLIDTHSHLDEFENISETLKIAKEFGVDKIVGVGSDYNSNLKLIDLIKKDFPLKIFIALGIHPNNLNSDIEKGIEIIKENIDKIIGIGECGLDYKYKGFNKDLQKDVFSRQIEIAREYKKPIIVHSRGAWEDCFDMLSSFDVEKANFHWFSGDIDILKRIIDRGFFISATPALKFSKPHKDAIKFAPLERILVETDSPVKYFERPSEPKDVIITIKHLSILKDEPVDKVIEITNKNAKEFFGF
;
A
#
# COMPACT_ATOMS: atom_id res chain seq x y z
N MET A 1 4.13 11.55 38.99
CA MET A 1 4.27 10.11 38.73
C MET A 1 2.88 9.54 38.51
N ILE A 2 2.59 8.99 37.33
CA ILE A 2 1.31 8.31 37.04
C ILE A 2 1.65 6.83 36.83
N ASN A 3 1.03 5.96 37.62
CA ASN A 3 1.11 4.52 37.48
C ASN A 3 0.21 4.07 36.32
N ILE A 4 0.78 3.38 35.33
CA ILE A 4 0.03 2.68 34.27
C ILE A 4 0.11 1.18 34.58
N ARG A 5 -1.05 0.51 34.69
CA ARG A 5 -1.17 -0.95 34.88
C ARG A 5 -1.73 -1.56 33.60
N PHE A 6 -1.10 -2.62 33.08
CA PHE A 6 -1.58 -3.40 31.94
C PHE A 6 -2.29 -4.69 32.42
N TYR A 7 -3.41 -5.03 31.78
CA TYR A 7 -4.11 -6.31 31.95
C TYR A 7 -4.33 -6.96 30.58
N GLY A 8 -4.00 -8.25 30.46
CA GLY A 8 -4.35 -9.06 29.29
C GLY A 8 -3.69 -10.44 29.29
N GLU A 9 -4.49 -11.49 29.10
CA GLU A 9 -4.05 -12.87 28.80
C GLU A 9 -3.97 -13.08 27.27
N LEU A 10 -2.92 -13.76 26.82
CA LEU A 10 -2.70 -14.14 25.41
C LEU A 10 -3.31 -15.52 25.12
N LYS A 11 -4.22 -15.60 24.14
CA LYS A 11 -4.54 -16.87 23.46
C LYS A 11 -3.62 -17.06 22.26
N LYS A 12 -3.04 -18.27 22.16
CA LYS A 12 -2.12 -18.74 21.11
C LYS A 12 -2.67 -18.48 19.70
N TYR A 13 -1.91 -17.76 18.87
CA TYR A 13 -1.85 -18.01 17.44
C TYR A 13 -0.56 -18.79 17.16
N ASN A 14 -0.68 -19.85 16.37
CA ASN A 14 0.29 -20.94 16.32
C ASN A 14 1.64 -20.53 15.71
N ASN A 15 2.68 -21.10 16.33
CA ASN A 15 4.10 -21.20 15.96
C ASN A 15 5.02 -20.00 16.26
N ASN A 16 5.59 -20.11 17.47
CA ASN A 16 6.95 -19.75 17.93
C ASN A 16 7.27 -18.29 18.26
N ILE A 17 6.78 -17.84 19.42
CA ILE A 17 7.54 -17.65 20.69
C ILE A 17 6.50 -17.32 21.79
N PRO A 18 6.51 -17.97 22.97
CA PRO A 18 5.59 -17.64 24.05
C PRO A 18 5.98 -16.30 24.67
N PHE A 19 5.36 -15.20 24.23
CA PHE A 19 5.51 -13.92 24.93
C PHE A 19 4.63 -13.94 26.19
N ALA A 20 5.31 -13.96 27.35
CA ALA A 20 4.69 -13.90 28.67
C ALA A 20 3.85 -12.62 28.82
N SER A 21 2.72 -12.73 29.53
CA SER A 21 1.83 -11.62 29.89
C SER A 21 2.61 -10.41 30.43
N LEU A 22 2.55 -9.28 29.74
CA LEU A 22 3.33 -8.07 30.04
C LEU A 22 2.63 -7.22 31.11
N LYS A 23 3.17 -7.19 32.34
CA LYS A 23 2.59 -6.43 33.49
C LYS A 23 3.41 -5.21 33.96
N LYS A 24 4.56 -4.85 33.36
CA LYS A 24 5.37 -3.66 33.69
C LYS A 24 6.22 -3.21 32.49
N GLU A 25 6.67 -1.95 32.49
CA GLU A 25 7.78 -1.46 31.65
C GLU A 25 8.92 -2.49 31.68
N LYS A 26 9.11 -3.22 30.59
CA LYS A 26 10.23 -4.14 30.45
C LYS A 26 11.13 -3.58 29.35
N LYS A 27 12.37 -3.29 29.71
CA LYS A 27 13.43 -3.12 28.73
C LYS A 27 13.65 -4.47 28.06
N ILE A 28 13.60 -4.53 26.72
CA ILE A 28 13.93 -5.73 25.97
C ILE A 28 15.40 -5.62 25.57
N MET A 29 16.20 -6.66 25.84
CA MET A 29 17.60 -6.66 25.43
C MET A 29 17.69 -6.71 23.90
N ILE A 30 18.63 -5.95 23.34
CA ILE A 30 18.93 -5.96 21.90
C ILE A 30 19.24 -7.39 21.40
N SER A 31 19.97 -8.18 22.19
CA SER A 31 20.33 -9.55 21.85
C SER A 31 19.12 -10.47 21.70
N ASP A 32 18.06 -10.29 22.49
CA ASP A 32 16.83 -11.06 22.36
C ASP A 32 16.12 -10.74 21.03
N ILE A 33 16.08 -9.46 20.65
CA ILE A 33 15.49 -9.00 19.38
C ILE A 33 16.31 -9.51 18.19
N MET A 34 17.65 -9.42 18.27
CA MET A 34 18.55 -9.95 17.24
C MET A 34 18.43 -11.47 17.07
N ASN A 35 18.23 -12.21 18.17
CA ASN A 35 18.00 -13.65 18.13
C ASN A 35 16.65 -14.01 17.48
N ILE A 36 15.62 -13.18 17.66
CA ILE A 36 14.29 -13.38 17.06
C ILE A 36 14.33 -13.13 15.56
N PHE A 37 14.82 -11.96 15.14
CA PHE A 37 14.76 -11.54 13.73
C PHE A 37 15.97 -12.01 12.90
N LYS A 38 17.00 -12.58 13.54
CA LYS A 38 18.26 -13.00 12.90
C LYS A 38 18.89 -11.90 12.02
N ARG A 39 18.70 -10.63 12.40
CA ARG A 39 19.20 -9.44 11.70
C ARG A 39 19.84 -8.45 12.68
N PRO A 40 20.83 -7.64 12.24
CA PRO A 40 21.35 -6.53 13.02
C PRO A 40 20.24 -5.55 13.39
N LEU A 41 20.18 -5.09 14.64
CA LEU A 41 19.10 -4.20 15.10
C LEU A 41 19.02 -2.87 14.32
N LYS A 42 20.16 -2.35 13.87
CA LYS A 42 20.26 -1.16 13.00
C LYS A 42 19.52 -1.30 11.65
N GLU A 43 19.19 -2.53 11.27
CA GLU A 43 18.44 -2.87 10.05
C GLU A 43 16.97 -3.24 10.38
N CYS A 44 16.56 -3.17 11.65
CA CYS A 44 15.22 -3.48 12.09
C CYS A 44 14.43 -2.20 12.34
N HIS A 45 13.34 -2.01 11.58
CA HIS A 45 12.31 -1.03 11.92
C HIS A 45 11.32 -1.71 12.84
N LEU A 46 11.50 -1.51 14.15
CA LEU A 46 10.59 -2.04 15.15
C LEU A 46 9.38 -1.11 15.23
N ILE A 47 8.21 -1.71 15.32
CA ILE A 47 6.94 -0.97 15.42
C ILE A 47 6.06 -1.64 16.45
N LEU A 48 5.42 -0.82 17.28
CA LEU A 48 4.38 -1.24 18.20
C LEU A 48 3.03 -1.20 17.49
N LEU A 49 2.35 -2.33 17.50
CA LEU A 49 0.95 -2.43 17.11
C LEU A 49 0.08 -2.53 18.36
N ASN A 50 -0.88 -1.61 18.50
CA ASN A 50 -1.98 -1.74 19.46
C ASN A 50 -3.32 -1.60 18.74
N GLY A 51 -4.02 -2.72 18.53
CA GLY A 51 -5.10 -2.75 17.56
C GLY A 51 -4.58 -2.37 16.17
N ASP A 52 -5.13 -1.30 15.59
CA ASP A 52 -4.68 -0.75 14.29
C ASP A 52 -3.82 0.50 14.43
N SER A 53 -3.60 0.94 15.67
CA SER A 53 -2.67 2.02 15.92
C SER A 53 -1.25 1.50 15.79
N VAL A 54 -0.51 2.15 14.89
CA VAL A 54 0.88 1.85 14.58
C VAL A 54 1.72 2.95 15.22
N TYR A 55 2.67 2.57 16.08
CA TYR A 55 3.58 3.51 16.73
C TYR A 55 5.02 3.09 16.42
N PRO A 56 5.91 4.04 16.05
CA PRO A 56 7.29 3.69 15.79
C PRO A 56 7.91 3.21 17.10
N ALA A 57 8.61 2.08 17.06
CA ALA A 57 9.33 1.61 18.22
C ALA A 57 10.78 2.09 18.15
N ILE A 58 11.03 3.14 18.94
CA ILE A 58 12.17 3.26 19.85
C ILE A 58 13.46 3.93 19.36
N GLU A 59 13.88 4.88 20.20
CA GLU A 59 15.21 5.43 20.35
C GLU A 59 16.15 4.42 21.04
N LEU A 60 17.22 4.01 20.37
CA LEU A 60 18.25 3.12 20.93
C LEU A 60 18.98 3.86 22.06
N ASN A 61 19.02 3.28 23.26
CA ASN A 61 19.79 3.82 24.38
C ASN A 61 21.18 3.17 24.39
N ASP A 62 22.22 3.88 24.86
CA ASP A 62 23.62 3.39 25.01
C ASP A 62 23.80 2.16 25.93
N ASN A 63 22.72 1.57 26.46
CA ASN A 63 22.73 0.49 27.44
C ASN A 63 22.21 -0.86 26.88
N ASP A 64 22.24 -1.07 25.56
CA ASP A 64 21.76 -2.31 24.90
C ASP A 64 20.27 -2.66 25.13
N PHE A 65 19.44 -1.64 25.31
CA PHE A 65 17.99 -1.80 25.50
C PHE A 65 17.18 -1.01 24.48
N VAL A 66 16.00 -1.56 24.21
CA VAL A 66 14.97 -0.99 23.35
C VAL A 66 13.86 -0.47 24.28
N SER A 67 13.73 0.87 24.41
CA SER A 67 12.76 1.58 25.29
C SER A 67 11.49 2.08 24.58
N PHE A 68 10.35 1.42 24.78
CA PHE A 68 9.05 1.77 24.17
C PHE A 68 8.43 3.00 24.83
N PHE A 69 8.52 4.18 24.20
CA PHE A 69 7.84 5.37 24.69
C PHE A 69 6.36 5.36 24.32
N PRO A 70 5.48 5.68 25.27
CA PRO A 70 4.30 6.45 24.95
C PRO A 70 4.47 7.86 25.53
N LYS A 71 4.42 8.89 24.67
CA LYS A 71 3.88 10.21 25.06
C LYS A 71 2.36 10.17 25.26
N PHE A 72 1.76 8.98 25.38
CA PHE A 72 0.32 8.78 25.36
C PHE A 72 -0.18 8.40 26.76
N LYS A 73 -0.94 9.31 27.37
CA LYS A 73 -1.79 8.99 28.52
C LYS A 73 -2.99 8.18 28.00
N ASN A 74 -3.33 7.08 28.69
CA ASN A 74 -4.57 6.30 28.51
C ASN A 74 -4.70 5.52 27.18
N ILE A 75 -3.80 4.59 26.91
CA ILE A 75 -3.99 3.59 25.86
C ILE A 75 -4.14 2.21 26.53
N ASP A 76 -5.25 1.52 26.25
CA ASP A 76 -5.46 0.12 26.61
C ASP A 76 -4.61 -0.74 25.67
N ILE A 77 -3.57 -1.39 26.21
CA ILE A 77 -2.56 -2.10 25.40
C ILE A 77 -2.76 -3.60 25.61
N SER A 78 -3.40 -4.24 24.64
CA SER A 78 -3.55 -5.70 24.56
C SER A 78 -2.89 -6.22 23.28
N PRO A 79 -2.42 -7.46 23.30
CA PRO A 79 -0.98 -7.79 23.29
C PRO A 79 -0.13 -7.04 22.25
N ILE A 80 1.00 -6.51 22.72
CA ILE A 80 2.03 -5.88 21.89
C ILE A 80 2.68 -6.93 20.98
N GLN A 81 2.62 -6.71 19.67
CA GLN A 81 3.44 -7.41 18.68
C GLN A 81 4.63 -6.53 18.29
N ILE A 82 5.83 -7.11 18.29
CA ILE A 82 7.03 -6.50 17.73
C ILE A 82 7.23 -7.14 16.37
N LEU A 83 7.19 -6.34 15.31
CA LEU A 83 7.43 -6.77 13.94
C LEU A 83 8.65 -6.03 13.41
N ASN A 84 9.46 -6.71 12.59
CA ASN A 84 10.48 -6.06 11.78
C ASN A 84 9.85 -5.68 10.44
N LEU A 85 9.46 -4.42 10.31
CA LEU A 85 8.76 -3.92 9.14
C LEU A 85 9.72 -3.06 8.32
N SER A 86 10.73 -3.68 7.72
CA SER A 86 11.70 -2.99 6.86
C SER A 86 11.45 -3.28 5.38
N GLY A 87 11.65 -2.26 4.54
CA GLY A 87 11.58 -2.43 3.10
C GLY A 87 10.18 -2.41 2.52
N LEU A 88 9.18 -1.84 3.21
CA LEU A 88 7.80 -1.83 2.71
C LEU A 88 7.68 -1.01 1.42
N ILE A 89 6.84 -1.47 0.51
CA ILE A 89 6.52 -0.76 -0.74
C ILE A 89 5.02 -0.45 -0.72
N ASP A 90 4.67 0.83 -0.76
CA ASP A 90 3.29 1.25 -1.00
C ASP A 90 3.10 1.46 -2.51
N THR A 91 2.34 0.58 -3.16
CA THR A 91 2.24 0.56 -4.63
C THR A 91 1.23 1.54 -5.22
N HIS A 92 0.48 2.27 -4.39
CA HIS A 92 -0.52 3.23 -4.87
C HIS A 92 -0.84 4.26 -3.78
N SER A 93 -0.48 5.52 -4.03
CA SER A 93 -0.73 6.63 -3.12
C SER A 93 -0.90 7.94 -3.90
N HIS A 94 -1.93 8.72 -3.62
CA HIS A 94 -2.17 10.06 -4.19
C HIS A 94 -1.31 11.11 -3.47
N LEU A 95 0.01 11.04 -3.67
CA LEU A 95 0.98 11.93 -3.00
C LEU A 95 0.77 13.42 -3.32
N ASP A 96 0.11 13.74 -4.43
CA ASP A 96 -0.20 15.09 -4.87
C ASP A 96 -1.33 15.79 -4.08
N GLU A 97 -2.06 15.01 -3.26
CA GLU A 97 -3.13 15.49 -2.39
C GLU A 97 -2.63 15.87 -0.98
N PHE A 98 -1.38 15.56 -0.63
CA PHE A 98 -0.83 15.89 0.68
C PHE A 98 -0.30 17.33 0.73
N GLU A 99 -0.81 18.12 1.69
CA GLU A 99 -0.34 19.50 1.92
C GLU A 99 1.13 19.56 2.36
N ASN A 100 1.56 18.66 3.26
CA ASN A 100 2.94 18.60 3.77
C ASN A 100 3.61 17.27 3.42
N ILE A 101 3.86 17.10 2.12
CA ILE A 101 4.46 15.88 1.57
C ILE A 101 5.81 15.52 2.21
N SER A 102 6.66 16.50 2.54
CA SER A 102 7.97 16.24 3.15
C SER A 102 7.84 15.55 4.51
N GLU A 103 6.92 16.00 5.36
CA GLU A 103 6.68 15.37 6.66
C GLU A 103 6.03 13.99 6.50
N THR A 104 5.05 13.85 5.59
CA THR A 104 4.42 12.56 5.28
C THR A 104 5.45 11.49 4.87
N LEU A 105 6.36 11.83 3.97
CA LEU A 105 7.41 10.92 3.49
C LEU A 105 8.42 10.57 4.58
N LYS A 106 8.79 11.55 5.42
CA LYS A 106 9.67 11.33 6.57
C LYS A 106 9.05 10.34 7.55
N ILE A 107 7.79 10.54 7.92
CA ILE A 107 7.08 9.61 8.83
C ILE A 107 6.96 8.23 8.17
N ALA A 108 6.61 8.13 6.89
CA ALA A 108 6.57 6.85 6.19
C ALA A 108 7.91 6.09 6.29
N LYS A 109 9.03 6.80 6.12
CA LYS A 109 10.37 6.22 6.24
C LYS A 109 10.68 5.74 7.66
N GLU A 110 10.30 6.49 8.68
CA GLU A 110 10.46 6.09 10.09
C GLU A 110 9.72 4.77 10.40
N PHE A 111 8.59 4.56 9.72
CA PHE A 111 7.78 3.34 9.79
C PHE A 111 8.24 2.25 8.81
N GLY A 112 9.44 2.38 8.22
CA GLY A 112 10.07 1.34 7.42
C GLY A 112 9.53 1.19 5.99
N VAL A 113 8.77 2.17 5.51
CA VAL A 113 8.47 2.32 4.08
C VAL A 113 9.74 2.72 3.35
N ASP A 114 10.07 2.02 2.28
CA ASP A 114 11.26 2.24 1.47
C ASP A 114 10.95 2.82 0.09
N LYS A 115 9.79 2.47 -0.46
CA LYS A 115 9.32 2.94 -1.76
C LYS A 115 7.85 3.29 -1.70
N ILE A 116 7.48 4.36 -2.38
CA ILE A 116 6.08 4.71 -2.65
C ILE A 116 5.91 4.96 -4.14
N VAL A 117 4.81 4.47 -4.71
CA VAL A 117 4.36 4.83 -6.05
C VAL A 117 3.27 5.89 -5.93
N GLY A 118 3.62 7.11 -6.29
CA GLY A 118 2.67 8.22 -6.45
C GLY A 118 1.83 8.01 -7.71
N VAL A 119 0.50 8.11 -7.62
CA VAL A 119 -0.39 7.92 -8.76
C VAL A 119 -1.12 9.21 -9.11
N GLY A 120 -1.09 9.58 -10.40
CA GLY A 120 -1.75 10.77 -10.89
C GLY A 120 -3.18 10.47 -11.37
N SER A 121 -4.07 11.46 -11.29
CA SER A 121 -5.49 11.33 -11.60
C SER A 121 -6.02 12.36 -12.61
N ASP A 122 -5.24 13.41 -12.93
CA ASP A 122 -5.48 14.40 -13.97
C ASP A 122 -4.19 15.17 -14.35
N TYR A 123 -4.30 16.13 -15.26
CA TYR A 123 -3.16 16.96 -15.69
C TYR A 123 -2.43 17.68 -14.53
N ASN A 124 -3.17 18.25 -13.57
CA ASN A 124 -2.58 19.01 -12.47
C ASN A 124 -1.92 18.08 -11.44
N SER A 125 -2.56 16.95 -11.11
CA SER A 125 -1.92 15.95 -10.25
C SER A 125 -0.66 15.40 -10.91
N ASN A 126 -0.69 15.16 -12.23
CA ASN A 126 0.45 14.64 -12.97
C ASN A 126 1.64 15.62 -12.90
N LEU A 127 1.39 16.93 -13.11
CA LEU A 127 2.40 17.97 -12.94
C LEU A 127 3.01 17.98 -11.53
N LYS A 128 2.17 17.93 -10.49
CA LYS A 128 2.64 17.90 -9.10
C LYS A 128 3.55 16.71 -8.82
N LEU A 129 3.20 15.53 -9.33
CA LEU A 129 4.01 14.31 -9.15
C LEU A 129 5.34 14.39 -9.92
N ILE A 130 5.35 14.94 -11.13
CA ILE A 130 6.58 15.19 -11.90
C ILE A 130 7.49 16.16 -11.14
N ASP A 131 6.93 17.20 -10.51
CA ASP A 131 7.70 18.14 -9.69
C ASP A 131 8.17 17.51 -8.37
N LEU A 132 7.41 16.58 -7.80
CA LEU A 132 7.76 15.87 -6.58
C LEU A 132 9.04 15.05 -6.75
N ILE A 133 9.15 14.28 -7.84
CA ILE A 133 10.32 13.41 -8.09
C ILE A 133 11.60 14.17 -8.46
N LYS A 134 11.53 15.49 -8.69
CA LYS A 134 12.71 16.35 -8.87
C LYS A 134 13.38 16.72 -7.55
N LYS A 135 12.68 16.54 -6.43
CA LYS A 135 13.17 16.87 -5.08
C LYS A 135 13.93 15.69 -4.50
N ASP A 136 14.91 15.97 -3.66
CA ASP A 136 15.68 14.94 -2.97
C ASP A 136 14.99 14.55 -1.66
N PHE A 137 14.65 13.27 -1.54
CA PHE A 137 14.05 12.68 -0.35
C PHE A 137 14.79 11.40 0.04
N PRO A 138 14.91 11.10 1.35
CA PRO A 138 15.53 9.85 1.80
C PRO A 138 14.71 8.60 1.43
N LEU A 139 13.43 8.78 1.14
CA LEU A 139 12.51 7.73 0.71
C LEU A 139 12.41 7.73 -0.82
N LYS A 140 12.49 6.55 -1.45
CA LYS A 140 12.44 6.46 -2.91
C LYS A 140 11.00 6.63 -3.40
N ILE A 141 10.78 7.61 -4.25
CA ILE A 141 9.48 7.89 -4.84
C ILE A 141 9.54 7.54 -6.32
N PHE A 142 8.57 6.75 -6.76
CA PHE A 142 8.29 6.52 -8.16
C PHE A 142 6.91 7.08 -8.47
N ILE A 143 6.62 7.32 -9.75
CA ILE A 143 5.33 7.85 -10.17
C ILE A 143 4.75 7.04 -11.32
N ALA A 144 3.43 6.86 -11.28
CA ALA A 144 2.61 6.52 -12.41
C ALA A 144 1.71 7.72 -12.71
N LEU A 145 1.52 8.02 -13.99
CA LEU A 145 0.71 9.15 -14.42
C LEU A 145 -0.52 8.65 -15.17
N GLY A 146 -1.67 9.28 -14.92
CA GLY A 146 -2.94 8.83 -15.46
C GLY A 146 -3.99 9.93 -15.47
N ILE A 147 -5.17 9.57 -15.97
CA ILE A 147 -6.41 10.34 -15.92
C ILE A 147 -7.49 9.41 -15.37
N HIS A 148 -7.95 9.73 -14.17
CA HIS A 148 -8.92 8.95 -13.44
C HIS A 148 -10.33 9.11 -14.04
N PRO A 149 -11.17 8.04 -14.10
CA PRO A 149 -12.51 8.08 -14.70
C PRO A 149 -13.50 9.11 -14.14
N ASN A 150 -13.22 9.65 -12.94
CA ASN A 150 -14.04 10.70 -12.32
C ASN A 150 -13.50 12.13 -12.57
N ASN A 151 -12.32 12.28 -13.18
CA ASN A 151 -11.67 13.58 -13.41
C ASN A 151 -11.73 14.03 -14.89
N LEU A 152 -12.71 13.53 -15.65
CA LEU A 152 -12.85 13.80 -17.09
C LEU A 152 -13.37 15.19 -17.43
N ASN A 153 -13.67 16.01 -16.42
CA ASN A 153 -13.96 17.44 -16.60
C ASN A 153 -12.68 18.29 -16.69
N SER A 154 -11.50 17.68 -16.47
CA SER A 154 -10.20 18.32 -16.63
C SER A 154 -9.76 18.35 -18.10
N ASP A 155 -8.61 18.98 -18.38
CA ASP A 155 -8.03 19.03 -19.72
C ASP A 155 -7.43 17.66 -20.09
N ILE A 156 -8.27 16.80 -20.70
CA ILE A 156 -7.91 15.42 -21.10
C ILE A 156 -6.72 15.43 -22.07
N GLU A 157 -6.70 16.36 -23.04
CA GLU A 157 -5.65 16.40 -24.05
C GLU A 157 -4.29 16.71 -23.43
N LYS A 158 -4.22 17.74 -22.58
CA LYS A 158 -2.99 18.03 -21.83
C LYS A 158 -2.61 16.89 -20.89
N GLY A 159 -3.59 16.22 -20.28
CA GLY A 159 -3.37 15.05 -19.45
C GLY A 159 -2.71 13.90 -20.23
N ILE A 160 -3.15 13.63 -21.46
CA ILE A 160 -2.57 12.61 -22.32
C ILE A 160 -1.18 13.03 -22.83
N GLU A 161 -1.01 14.30 -23.22
CA GLU A 161 0.25 14.84 -23.69
C GLU A 161 1.34 14.73 -22.61
N ILE A 162 1.06 15.17 -21.39
CA ILE A 162 2.06 15.17 -20.31
C ILE A 162 2.50 13.75 -19.90
N ILE A 163 1.60 12.77 -20.00
CA ILE A 163 1.92 11.35 -19.79
C ILE A 163 2.96 10.90 -20.83
N LYS A 164 2.73 11.19 -22.11
CA LYS A 164 3.65 10.82 -23.20
C LYS A 164 5.00 11.52 -23.09
N GLU A 165 5.01 12.82 -22.80
CA GLU A 165 6.24 13.61 -22.65
C GLU A 165 7.16 13.12 -21.51
N ASN A 166 6.57 12.47 -20.49
CA ASN A 166 7.30 12.01 -19.31
C ASN A 166 7.38 10.49 -19.22
N ILE A 167 7.11 9.77 -20.32
CA ILE A 167 7.04 8.30 -20.35
C ILE A 167 8.30 7.61 -19.83
N ASP A 168 9.47 8.22 -20.03
CA ASP A 168 10.77 7.70 -19.57
C ASP A 168 11.01 7.90 -18.06
N LYS A 169 10.23 8.80 -17.42
CA LYS A 169 10.36 9.13 -15.99
C LYS A 169 9.36 8.39 -15.11
N ILE A 170 8.35 7.76 -15.71
CA ILE A 170 7.25 7.09 -15.00
C ILE A 170 7.44 5.57 -15.06
N ILE A 171 6.99 4.89 -14.00
CA ILE A 171 7.08 3.42 -13.90
C ILE A 171 5.79 2.72 -14.32
N GLY A 172 4.72 3.46 -14.59
CA GLY A 172 3.43 2.92 -15.00
C GLY A 172 2.47 3.99 -15.50
N ILE A 173 1.36 3.55 -16.08
CA ILE A 173 0.22 4.39 -16.45
C ILE A 173 -0.87 4.19 -15.40
N GLY A 174 -1.38 5.27 -14.84
CA GLY A 174 -2.43 5.23 -13.83
C GLY A 174 -2.31 6.33 -12.79
N GLU A 175 -3.36 6.62 -12.05
CA GLU A 175 -4.60 5.85 -12.01
C GLU A 175 -5.54 6.16 -13.20
N CYS A 176 -6.08 5.11 -13.81
CA CYS A 176 -6.97 5.20 -14.96
C CYS A 176 -7.98 4.04 -14.94
N GLY A 177 -9.00 4.07 -15.79
CA GLY A 177 -9.97 2.97 -15.88
C GLY A 177 -11.42 3.44 -15.96
N LEU A 178 -12.32 2.72 -15.30
CA LEU A 178 -13.77 2.89 -15.39
C LEU A 178 -14.40 2.92 -13.99
N ASP A 179 -15.40 3.77 -13.78
CA ASP A 179 -16.15 3.87 -12.52
C ASP A 179 -17.64 4.03 -12.78
N TYR A 180 -18.40 2.96 -12.56
CA TYR A 180 -19.85 2.91 -12.80
C TYR A 180 -20.66 2.97 -11.49
N LYS A 181 -20.02 3.30 -10.36
CA LYS A 181 -20.70 3.31 -9.05
C LYS A 181 -21.68 4.47 -8.90
N TYR A 182 -21.29 5.67 -9.34
CA TYR A 182 -22.09 6.89 -9.14
C TYR A 182 -22.97 7.18 -10.34
N LYS A 183 -24.12 7.82 -10.12
CA LYS A 183 -24.99 8.27 -11.23
C LYS A 183 -24.34 9.43 -11.97
N GLY A 184 -24.63 9.56 -13.28
CA GLY A 184 -24.15 10.67 -14.10
C GLY A 184 -22.76 10.48 -14.71
N PHE A 185 -22.17 9.28 -14.61
CA PHE A 185 -20.96 8.94 -15.37
C PHE A 185 -21.24 8.95 -16.87
N ASN A 186 -20.27 9.40 -17.65
CA ASN A 186 -20.29 9.26 -19.11
C ASN A 186 -19.49 8.02 -19.49
N LYS A 187 -20.20 6.91 -19.72
CA LYS A 187 -19.58 5.61 -20.02
C LYS A 187 -18.68 5.67 -21.26
N ASP A 188 -19.16 6.33 -22.32
CA ASP A 188 -18.45 6.39 -23.59
C ASP A 188 -17.18 7.24 -23.46
N LEU A 189 -17.25 8.37 -22.76
CA LEU A 189 -16.07 9.20 -22.47
C LEU A 189 -15.06 8.48 -21.57
N GLN A 190 -15.51 7.77 -20.53
CA GLN A 190 -14.61 6.95 -19.71
C GLN A 190 -13.90 5.88 -20.53
N LYS A 191 -14.61 5.18 -21.43
CA LYS A 191 -14.02 4.17 -22.30
C LYS A 191 -13.05 4.76 -23.31
N ASP A 192 -13.37 5.91 -23.91
CA ASP A 192 -12.49 6.63 -24.84
C ASP A 192 -11.19 7.07 -24.14
N VAL A 193 -11.28 7.70 -22.98
CA VAL A 193 -10.09 8.17 -22.25
C VAL A 193 -9.28 6.99 -21.70
N PHE A 194 -9.93 5.91 -21.28
CA PHE A 194 -9.23 4.71 -20.85
C PHE A 194 -8.52 4.00 -22.00
N SER A 195 -9.15 3.86 -23.17
CA SER A 195 -8.52 3.22 -24.35
C SER A 195 -7.25 3.96 -24.77
N ARG A 196 -7.27 5.29 -24.78
CA ARG A 196 -6.09 6.13 -25.08
C ARG A 196 -4.93 5.87 -24.12
N GLN A 197 -5.23 5.68 -22.83
CA GLN A 197 -4.21 5.36 -21.81
C GLN A 197 -3.70 3.92 -21.93
N ILE A 198 -4.57 2.97 -22.28
CA ILE A 198 -4.20 1.59 -22.59
C ILE A 198 -3.26 1.54 -23.80
N GLU A 199 -3.53 2.32 -24.84
CA GLU A 199 -2.67 2.39 -26.03
C GLU A 199 -1.27 2.87 -25.69
N ILE A 200 -1.14 3.91 -24.86
CA ILE A 200 0.15 4.38 -24.35
C ILE A 200 0.84 3.28 -23.55
N ALA A 201 0.13 2.64 -22.62
CA ALA A 201 0.69 1.55 -21.81
C ALA A 201 1.23 0.42 -22.70
N ARG A 202 0.49 0.03 -23.74
CA ARG A 202 0.90 -0.99 -24.71
C ARG A 202 2.10 -0.55 -25.55
N GLU A 203 2.04 0.64 -26.14
CA GLU A 203 3.09 1.19 -27.03
C GLU A 203 4.44 1.25 -26.31
N TYR A 204 4.45 1.73 -25.07
CA TYR A 204 5.66 1.92 -24.27
C TYR A 204 5.93 0.78 -23.27
N LYS A 205 5.16 -0.31 -23.35
CA LYS A 205 5.24 -1.49 -22.48
C LYS A 205 5.26 -1.14 -20.98
N LYS A 206 4.46 -0.16 -20.60
CA LYS A 206 4.31 0.26 -19.20
C LYS A 206 3.22 -0.58 -18.53
N PRO A 207 3.40 -0.98 -17.25
CA PRO A 207 2.32 -1.55 -16.48
C PRO A 207 1.20 -0.51 -16.27
N ILE A 208 -0.03 -0.97 -16.12
CA ILE A 208 -1.21 -0.12 -15.93
C ILE A 208 -1.88 -0.35 -14.57
N ILE A 209 -2.20 0.73 -13.85
CA ILE A 209 -2.91 0.71 -12.57
C ILE A 209 -4.36 1.14 -12.82
N VAL A 210 -5.29 0.23 -12.53
CA VAL A 210 -6.65 0.27 -13.04
C VAL A 210 -7.67 0.42 -11.93
N HIS A 211 -8.35 1.56 -11.92
CA HIS A 211 -9.63 1.75 -11.23
C HIS A 211 -10.75 1.08 -12.01
N SER A 212 -11.55 0.27 -11.34
CA SER A 212 -12.52 -0.60 -12.02
C SER A 212 -13.83 -0.78 -11.25
N ARG A 213 -14.17 0.22 -10.43
CA ARG A 213 -15.28 0.14 -9.48
C ARG A 213 -16.64 0.04 -10.19
N GLY A 214 -17.28 -1.13 -10.06
CA GLY A 214 -18.53 -1.42 -10.76
C GLY A 214 -18.37 -1.70 -12.26
N ALA A 215 -17.12 -1.83 -12.73
CA ALA A 215 -16.77 -1.96 -14.14
C ALA A 215 -15.66 -3.03 -14.36
N TRP A 216 -15.54 -4.00 -13.45
CA TRP A 216 -14.47 -5.02 -13.46
C TRP A 216 -14.38 -5.77 -14.80
N GLU A 217 -15.53 -6.22 -15.32
CA GLU A 217 -15.66 -6.93 -16.59
C GLU A 217 -15.24 -6.06 -17.78
N ASP A 218 -15.81 -4.86 -17.92
CA ASP A 218 -15.47 -3.93 -19.00
C ASP A 218 -13.97 -3.57 -18.98
N CYS A 219 -13.37 -3.37 -17.79
CA CYS A 219 -11.93 -3.13 -17.67
C CYS A 219 -11.11 -4.34 -18.11
N PHE A 220 -11.44 -5.54 -17.66
CA PHE A 220 -10.74 -6.77 -18.05
C PHE A 220 -10.81 -7.02 -19.56
N ASP A 221 -12.00 -6.89 -20.16
CA ASP A 221 -12.21 -7.12 -21.57
C ASP A 221 -11.43 -6.10 -22.42
N MET A 222 -11.42 -4.81 -22.02
CA MET A 222 -10.63 -3.79 -22.69
C MET A 222 -9.13 -4.09 -22.60
N LEU A 223 -8.59 -4.32 -21.41
CA LEU A 223 -7.16 -4.62 -21.23
C LEU A 223 -6.72 -5.87 -22.01
N SER A 224 -7.57 -6.90 -22.03
CA SER A 224 -7.32 -8.14 -22.79
C SER A 224 -7.38 -7.92 -24.29
N SER A 225 -8.33 -7.12 -24.78
CA SER A 225 -8.50 -6.83 -26.22
C SER A 225 -7.35 -6.01 -26.80
N PHE A 226 -6.72 -5.16 -25.98
CA PHE A 226 -5.55 -4.39 -26.36
C PHE A 226 -4.23 -5.14 -26.13
N ASP A 227 -4.29 -6.37 -25.61
CA ASP A 227 -3.14 -7.21 -25.27
C ASP A 227 -2.14 -6.54 -24.33
N VAL A 228 -2.66 -5.92 -23.26
CA VAL A 228 -1.80 -5.33 -22.21
C VAL A 228 -1.00 -6.43 -21.51
N GLU A 229 0.30 -6.18 -21.31
CA GLU A 229 1.21 -7.15 -20.70
C GLU A 229 1.01 -7.24 -19.19
N LYS A 230 0.95 -6.09 -18.50
CA LYS A 230 0.89 -6.01 -17.04
C LYS A 230 -0.19 -5.03 -16.58
N ALA A 231 -1.16 -5.51 -15.82
CA ALA A 231 -2.18 -4.68 -15.18
C ALA A 231 -2.31 -5.02 -13.69
N ASN A 232 -2.56 -3.99 -12.88
CA ASN A 232 -3.00 -4.12 -11.49
C ASN A 232 -4.43 -3.57 -11.39
N PHE A 233 -5.38 -4.43 -11.02
CA PHE A 233 -6.72 -4.01 -10.63
C PHE A 233 -6.64 -3.51 -9.19
N HIS A 234 -6.38 -2.21 -9.07
CA HIS A 234 -6.15 -1.59 -7.77
C HIS A 234 -7.41 -1.73 -6.89
N TRP A 235 -7.20 -1.99 -5.60
CA TRP A 235 -8.25 -2.18 -4.61
C TRP A 235 -9.41 -3.08 -5.07
N PHE A 236 -9.06 -4.24 -5.64
CA PHE A 236 -10.06 -5.15 -6.20
C PHE A 236 -11.06 -5.64 -5.14
N SER A 237 -12.35 -5.50 -5.43
CA SER A 237 -13.45 -5.93 -4.57
C SER A 237 -14.63 -6.52 -5.34
N GLY A 238 -14.38 -6.96 -6.58
CA GLY A 238 -15.32 -7.69 -7.42
C GLY A 238 -15.51 -9.14 -7.00
N ASP A 239 -16.30 -9.88 -7.77
CA ASP A 239 -16.56 -11.29 -7.52
C ASP A 239 -15.37 -12.20 -7.88
N ILE A 240 -15.47 -13.47 -7.48
CA ILE A 240 -14.42 -14.47 -7.64
C ILE A 240 -14.26 -14.91 -9.09
N ASP A 241 -15.30 -14.82 -9.91
CA ASP A 241 -15.25 -15.35 -11.29
C ASP A 241 -14.47 -14.40 -12.20
N ILE A 242 -14.69 -13.08 -12.10
CA ILE A 242 -13.82 -12.12 -12.77
C ILE A 242 -12.40 -12.11 -12.19
N LEU A 243 -12.26 -12.32 -10.88
CA LEU A 243 -10.94 -12.44 -10.24
C LEU A 243 -10.12 -13.60 -10.83
N LYS A 244 -10.71 -14.78 -11.03
CA LYS A 244 -9.99 -15.92 -11.66
C LYS A 244 -9.45 -15.52 -13.03
N ARG A 245 -10.27 -14.87 -13.86
CA ARG A 245 -9.86 -14.41 -15.20
C ARG A 245 -8.70 -13.41 -15.13
N ILE A 246 -8.75 -12.45 -14.20
CA ILE A 246 -7.67 -11.48 -13.95
C ILE A 246 -6.36 -12.23 -13.62
N ILE A 247 -6.42 -13.18 -12.69
CA ILE A 247 -5.24 -13.96 -12.24
C ILE A 247 -4.71 -14.88 -13.35
N ASP A 248 -5.59 -15.57 -14.07
CA ASP A 248 -5.23 -16.47 -15.17
C ASP A 248 -4.57 -15.71 -16.34
N ARG A 249 -4.97 -14.45 -16.57
CA ARG A 249 -4.31 -13.56 -17.54
C ARG A 249 -2.94 -13.06 -17.09
N GLY A 250 -2.55 -13.36 -15.85
CA GLY A 250 -1.28 -12.94 -15.24
C GLY A 250 -1.31 -11.55 -14.63
N PHE A 251 -2.48 -10.94 -14.49
CA PHE A 251 -2.63 -9.62 -13.88
C PHE A 251 -2.61 -9.70 -12.35
N PHE A 252 -2.38 -8.55 -11.73
CA PHE A 252 -2.31 -8.37 -10.28
C PHE A 252 -3.59 -7.74 -9.75
N ILE A 253 -3.82 -7.94 -8.46
CA ILE A 253 -4.73 -7.13 -7.64
C ILE A 253 -3.94 -6.54 -6.47
N SER A 254 -4.43 -5.47 -5.86
CA SER A 254 -3.81 -4.93 -4.64
C SER A 254 -4.71 -5.00 -3.42
N ALA A 255 -4.07 -5.25 -2.28
CA ALA A 255 -4.68 -5.20 -0.95
C ALA A 255 -4.52 -3.80 -0.35
N THR A 256 -5.53 -3.34 0.39
CA THR A 256 -5.52 -2.04 1.09
C THR A 256 -5.89 -2.19 2.57
N PRO A 257 -5.83 -1.12 3.40
CA PRO A 257 -6.31 -1.16 4.78
C PRO A 257 -7.80 -1.55 4.91
N ALA A 258 -8.57 -1.51 3.82
CA ALA A 258 -9.95 -2.02 3.79
C ALA A 258 -10.04 -3.52 4.12
N LEU A 259 -8.94 -4.27 4.05
CA LEU A 259 -8.86 -5.65 4.54
C LEU A 259 -9.34 -5.81 5.98
N LYS A 260 -9.39 -4.74 6.78
CA LYS A 260 -9.96 -4.79 8.13
C LYS A 260 -11.48 -4.99 8.13
N PHE A 261 -12.22 -4.37 7.21
CA PHE A 261 -13.70 -4.28 7.31
C PHE A 261 -14.45 -4.69 6.05
N SER A 262 -13.89 -4.51 4.85
CA SER A 262 -14.59 -4.79 3.60
C SER A 262 -14.65 -6.30 3.32
N LYS A 263 -15.85 -6.90 3.46
CA LYS A 263 -16.07 -8.33 3.20
C LYS A 263 -15.77 -8.73 1.74
N PRO A 264 -16.24 -8.01 0.70
CA PRO A 264 -15.90 -8.36 -0.69
C PRO A 264 -14.40 -8.31 -0.97
N HIS A 265 -13.71 -7.28 -0.46
CA HIS A 265 -12.26 -7.15 -0.61
C HIS A 265 -11.51 -8.29 0.11
N LYS A 266 -11.90 -8.62 1.35
CA LYS A 266 -11.34 -9.78 2.08
C LYS A 266 -11.52 -11.08 1.31
N ASP A 267 -12.70 -11.32 0.75
CA ASP A 267 -12.98 -12.58 0.06
C ASP A 267 -12.16 -12.72 -1.22
N ALA A 268 -12.04 -11.64 -2.00
CA ALA A 268 -11.19 -11.60 -3.17
C ALA A 268 -9.70 -11.81 -2.83
N ILE A 269 -9.17 -11.04 -1.88
CA ILE A 269 -7.77 -11.16 -1.45
C ILE A 269 -7.51 -12.54 -0.86
N LYS A 270 -8.44 -13.13 -0.09
CA LYS A 270 -8.28 -14.49 0.45
C LYS A 270 -8.15 -15.53 -0.67
N PHE A 271 -8.94 -15.41 -1.73
CA PHE A 271 -8.94 -16.32 -2.87
C PHE A 271 -7.68 -16.21 -3.74
N ALA A 272 -7.20 -15.00 -4.04
CA ALA A 272 -6.07 -14.79 -4.94
C ALA A 272 -4.74 -15.38 -4.40
N PRO A 273 -3.83 -15.91 -5.23
CA PRO A 273 -2.51 -16.33 -4.76
C PRO A 273 -1.69 -15.12 -4.25
N LEU A 274 -0.86 -15.31 -3.22
CA LEU A 274 -0.07 -14.21 -2.63
C LEU A 274 0.92 -13.61 -3.63
N GLU A 275 1.37 -14.40 -4.59
CA GLU A 275 2.26 -14.03 -5.70
C GLU A 275 1.59 -13.13 -6.76
N ARG A 276 0.28 -12.88 -6.65
CA ARG A 276 -0.47 -11.96 -7.51
C ARG A 276 -1.09 -10.78 -6.74
N ILE A 277 -0.64 -10.56 -5.51
CA ILE A 277 -1.12 -9.48 -4.64
C ILE A 277 -0.03 -8.42 -4.49
N LEU A 278 -0.36 -7.17 -4.83
CA LEU A 278 0.37 -5.97 -4.42
C LEU A 278 -0.20 -5.42 -3.11
N VAL A 279 0.52 -4.51 -2.46
CA VAL A 279 0.06 -3.85 -1.22
C VAL A 279 0.13 -2.35 -1.37
N GLU A 280 -0.94 -1.69 -0.98
CA GLU A 280 -1.03 -0.24 -1.07
C GLU A 280 -1.82 0.35 0.09
N THR A 281 -1.80 1.67 0.17
CA THR A 281 -2.69 2.43 1.04
C THR A 281 -3.85 3.06 0.30
N ASP A 282 -3.67 3.48 -0.95
CA ASP A 282 -4.58 4.43 -1.60
C ASP A 282 -4.71 5.73 -0.79
N SER A 283 -3.65 6.12 -0.08
CA SER A 283 -3.70 7.32 0.75
C SER A 283 -3.84 8.57 -0.10
N PRO A 284 -4.66 9.57 0.29
CA PRO A 284 -5.18 9.77 1.64
C PRO A 284 -6.60 9.23 1.90
N VAL A 285 -7.05 8.17 1.21
CA VAL A 285 -8.40 7.61 1.43
C VAL A 285 -8.67 7.32 2.91
N LYS A 286 -9.89 7.66 3.34
CA LYS A 286 -10.35 7.47 4.71
C LYS A 286 -10.92 6.07 4.92
N TYR A 287 -10.10 5.17 5.46
CA TYR A 287 -10.51 3.82 5.89
C TYR A 287 -11.08 3.78 7.30
N PHE A 288 -10.60 4.66 8.17
CA PHE A 288 -10.93 4.72 9.59
C PHE A 288 -11.36 6.15 9.97
N GLU A 289 -11.06 6.60 11.18
CA GLU A 289 -11.46 7.93 11.65
C GLU A 289 -10.69 9.08 11.00
N ARG A 290 -9.50 8.81 10.44
CA ARG A 290 -8.64 9.77 9.74
C ARG A 290 -8.32 9.32 8.30
N PRO A 291 -7.96 10.27 7.41
CA PRO A 291 -7.27 9.97 6.15
C PRO A 291 -6.08 9.03 6.40
N SER A 292 -5.89 8.07 5.50
CA SER A 292 -4.70 7.22 5.56
C SER A 292 -3.45 8.00 5.13
N GLU A 293 -2.30 7.48 5.53
CA GLU A 293 -0.98 7.94 5.12
C GLU A 293 -0.18 6.75 4.60
N PRO A 294 0.88 6.93 3.80
CA PRO A 294 1.66 5.81 3.24
C PRO A 294 2.21 4.83 4.28
N LYS A 295 2.51 5.31 5.49
CA LYS A 295 2.92 4.46 6.63
C LYS A 295 1.87 3.40 7.01
N ASP A 296 0.59 3.65 6.69
CA ASP A 296 -0.52 2.76 7.02
C ASP A 296 -0.55 1.50 6.12
N VAL A 297 0.37 1.36 5.16
CA VAL A 297 0.59 0.09 4.42
C VAL A 297 0.92 -1.06 5.38
N ILE A 298 1.44 -0.75 6.57
CA ILE A 298 1.63 -1.71 7.66
C ILE A 298 0.32 -2.37 8.08
N ILE A 299 -0.78 -1.62 8.07
CA ILE A 299 -2.11 -2.13 8.41
C ILE A 299 -2.53 -3.13 7.33
N THR A 300 -2.29 -2.82 6.05
CA THR A 300 -2.50 -3.74 4.92
C THR A 300 -1.70 -5.03 5.12
N ILE A 301 -0.39 -4.94 5.35
CA ILE A 301 0.52 -6.10 5.55
C ILE A 301 0.04 -6.98 6.71
N LYS A 302 -0.30 -6.37 7.85
CA LYS A 302 -0.78 -7.09 9.03
C LYS A 302 -2.05 -7.89 8.74
N HIS A 303 -3.05 -7.26 8.11
CA HIS A 303 -4.29 -7.93 7.79
C HIS A 303 -4.12 -8.97 6.69
N LEU A 304 -3.22 -8.73 5.73
CA LEU A 304 -2.89 -9.70 4.68
C LEU A 304 -2.23 -10.95 5.26
N SER A 305 -1.28 -10.80 6.19
CA SER A 305 -0.64 -11.90 6.93
C SER A 305 -1.67 -12.77 7.66
N ILE A 306 -2.60 -12.15 8.40
CA ILE A 306 -3.67 -12.87 9.09
C ILE A 306 -4.58 -13.60 8.09
N LEU A 307 -4.95 -12.93 6.98
CA LEU A 307 -5.88 -13.47 6.00
C LEU A 307 -5.29 -14.64 5.21
N LYS A 308 -3.98 -14.60 4.97
CA LYS A 308 -3.22 -15.63 4.25
C LYS A 308 -2.67 -16.74 5.13
N ASP A 309 -2.75 -16.59 6.44
CA ASP A 309 -2.11 -17.49 7.41
C ASP A 309 -0.60 -17.65 7.13
N GLU A 310 0.05 -16.52 6.83
CA GLU A 310 1.46 -16.47 6.47
C GLU A 310 2.21 -15.48 7.39
N PRO A 311 3.47 -15.76 7.79
CA PRO A 311 4.26 -14.82 8.58
C PRO A 311 4.45 -13.47 7.90
N VAL A 312 4.44 -12.38 8.68
CA VAL A 312 4.60 -11.00 8.18
C VAL A 312 5.83 -10.84 7.28
N ASP A 313 6.98 -11.37 7.69
CA ASP A 313 8.23 -11.26 6.91
C ASP A 313 8.10 -11.90 5.53
N LYS A 314 7.38 -13.03 5.42
CA LYS A 314 7.14 -13.72 4.15
C LYS A 314 6.13 -12.97 3.29
N VAL A 315 5.10 -12.37 3.89
CA VAL A 315 4.18 -11.48 3.16
C VAL A 315 4.95 -10.31 2.56
N ILE A 316 5.78 -9.61 3.36
CA ILE A 316 6.60 -8.49 2.88
C ILE A 316 7.53 -8.94 1.75
N GLU A 317 8.22 -10.06 1.91
CA GLU A 317 9.11 -10.61 0.88
C GLU A 317 8.37 -10.82 -0.45
N ILE A 318 7.24 -11.52 -0.42
CA ILE A 318 6.47 -11.86 -1.62
C ILE A 318 5.85 -10.60 -2.24
N THR A 319 5.19 -9.74 -1.46
CA THR A 319 4.54 -8.54 -2.01
C THR A 319 5.57 -7.56 -2.57
N ASN A 320 6.77 -7.47 -1.96
CA ASN A 320 7.86 -6.67 -2.50
C ASN A 320 8.43 -7.26 -3.78
N LYS A 321 8.53 -8.58 -3.89
CA LYS A 321 8.92 -9.25 -5.14
C LYS A 321 7.91 -8.96 -6.24
N ASN A 322 6.61 -9.08 -5.94
CA ASN A 322 5.53 -8.80 -6.86
C ASN A 322 5.57 -7.34 -7.37
N ALA A 323 5.77 -6.37 -6.46
CA ALA A 323 5.87 -4.96 -6.84
C ALA A 323 7.05 -4.69 -7.78
N LYS A 324 8.22 -5.30 -7.51
CA LYS A 324 9.40 -5.20 -8.39
C LYS A 324 9.16 -5.88 -9.74
N GLU A 325 8.50 -7.04 -9.78
CA GLU A 325 8.13 -7.71 -11.03
C GLU A 325 7.16 -6.85 -11.85
N PHE A 326 6.17 -6.26 -11.19
CA PHE A 326 5.14 -5.46 -11.83
C PHE A 326 5.72 -4.17 -12.42
N PHE A 327 6.45 -3.39 -11.63
CA PHE A 327 6.96 -2.07 -12.01
C PHE A 327 8.37 -2.05 -12.62
N GLY A 328 9.17 -3.10 -12.41
CA GLY A 328 10.51 -3.22 -13.01
C GLY A 328 11.60 -2.34 -12.40
N PHE A 329 11.48 -1.92 -11.13
CA PHE A 329 12.48 -1.11 -10.42
C PHE A 329 13.34 -1.86 -9.39
#